data_AF-A0A940TED1-F1
#
_entry.id   AF-A0A940TED1-F1
#
_cell.length_a   1.000
_cell.length_b   1.000
_cell.length_c   1.000
_cell.angle_alpha   90.00
_cell.angle_beta   90.00
_cell.angle_gamma   90.00
#
_symmetry.space_group_name_H-M   'P 1'
#
loop_
_entity.id
_entity.type
_entity.pdbx_description
1 polymer ?
#
loop_
_entity_poly.entity_id
_entity_poly.type
_entity_poly.pdbx_seq_one_letter_code
_entity_poly.pdbx_strand_id
1 'polypeptide(L)'
;MDFFFHANTTKYRRRLKGTAIIVLVPLFGICVFCAVNILLNLSAGISSGLVRLMAAVILLCAAAGTATMFAAALLAKKYTSRHSRFTYLDILPDGFVFSLYAGEFHNWGEQVILRRLYFVPFSGIEEISRDPKASPFSLTVKGKIRCYFEESDRLGYHVDEDGRTQFDSPELNERGFETADKLEMIGWFGSTKKIQTSLEHYLAEFRARPEKKPFNIAEHITRRQKKRPTTSNPLLEAPSYDRNWK
;
A
#
# COMPACT_ATOMS: atom_id res chain seq x y z
N MET A 1 10.36 14.45 5.45
CA MET A 1 9.18 14.01 4.68
C MET A 1 9.05 12.51 4.86
N ASP A 2 7.83 11.99 4.94
CA ASP A 2 7.63 10.55 5.12
C ASP A 2 7.75 9.87 3.74
N PHE A 3 8.46 8.75 3.67
CA PHE A 3 8.62 7.96 2.45
C PHE A 3 7.56 6.85 2.34
N PHE A 4 6.97 6.44 3.46
CA PHE A 4 6.06 5.32 3.52
C PHE A 4 4.78 5.68 4.29
N PHE A 5 3.63 5.37 3.71
CA PHE A 5 2.32 5.64 4.28
C PHE A 5 1.50 4.36 4.36
N HIS A 6 1.00 4.03 5.54
CA HIS A 6 0.05 2.93 5.73
C HIS A 6 -1.41 3.41 5.61
N ALA A 7 -2.29 2.48 5.23
CA ALA A 7 -3.72 2.73 5.25
C ALA A 7 -4.26 3.10 6.64
N ASN A 8 -5.18 4.06 6.66
CA ASN A 8 -5.90 4.47 7.84
C ASN A 8 -7.08 3.52 8.10
N THR A 9 -6.92 2.60 9.06
CA THR A 9 -7.92 1.60 9.41
C THR A 9 -8.95 2.07 10.45
N THR A 10 -8.88 3.34 10.90
CA THR A 10 -9.79 3.87 11.93
C THR A 10 -11.27 3.80 11.56
N LYS A 11 -11.58 3.79 10.26
CA LYS A 11 -12.94 3.59 9.72
C LYS A 11 -13.58 2.29 10.20
N TYR A 12 -12.81 1.19 10.29
CA TYR A 12 -13.33 -0.10 10.76
C TYR A 12 -13.69 -0.05 12.25
N ARG A 13 -12.86 0.60 13.06
CA ARG A 13 -13.15 0.82 14.49
C ARG A 13 -14.40 1.68 14.70
N ARG A 14 -14.59 2.73 13.89
CA ARG A 14 -15.80 3.57 13.93
C ARG A 14 -17.04 2.77 13.52
N ARG A 15 -16.97 1.99 12.45
CA ARG A 15 -18.06 1.10 12.02
C ARG A 15 -18.43 0.09 13.09
N LEU A 16 -17.45 -0.55 13.73
CA LEU A 16 -17.68 -1.50 14.82
C LEU A 16 -18.41 -0.85 16.01
N LYS A 17 -18.03 0.38 16.40
CA LYS A 17 -18.76 1.14 17.42
C LYS A 17 -20.20 1.45 16.99
N GLY A 18 -20.41 1.83 15.73
CA GLY A 18 -21.75 2.06 15.19
C GLY A 18 -22.62 0.80 15.21
N THR A 19 -22.07 -0.34 14.76
CA THR A 19 -22.75 -1.65 14.85
C THR A 19 -23.08 -2.01 16.28
N ALA A 20 -22.17 -1.77 17.23
CA ALA A 20 -22.41 -2.00 18.65
C ALA A 20 -23.62 -1.21 19.17
N ILE A 21 -23.72 0.07 18.80
CA ILE A 21 -24.85 0.91 19.20
C ILE A 21 -26.16 0.39 18.58
N ILE A 22 -26.17 0.12 17.27
CA ILE A 22 -27.36 -0.32 16.53
C ILE A 22 -27.89 -1.65 17.05
N VAL A 23 -27.01 -2.56 17.47
CA VAL A 23 -27.39 -3.90 17.92
C VAL A 23 -27.66 -3.95 19.43
N LEU A 24 -26.78 -3.39 20.26
CA LEU A 24 -26.87 -3.53 21.70
C LEU A 24 -27.95 -2.64 22.32
N VAL A 25 -28.20 -1.44 21.78
CA VAL A 25 -29.20 -0.51 22.36
C VAL A 25 -30.62 -1.09 22.27
N PRO A 26 -31.11 -1.60 21.12
CA PRO A 26 -32.44 -2.21 21.05
C PRO A 26 -32.55 -3.48 21.91
N LEU A 27 -31.54 -4.35 21.88
CA LEU A 27 -31.53 -5.58 22.68
C LEU A 27 -31.55 -5.28 24.19
N PHE A 28 -30.80 -4.25 24.62
CA PHE A 28 -30.83 -3.79 26.00
C PHE A 28 -32.22 -3.29 26.39
N GLY A 29 -32.89 -2.52 25.52
CA GLY A 29 -34.26 -2.05 25.73
C GLY A 29 -35.25 -3.21 25.94
N ILE A 30 -35.16 -4.26 25.12
CA ILE A 30 -35.99 -5.47 25.24
C ILE A 30 -35.70 -6.18 26.57
N CYS A 31 -34.42 -6.36 26.93
CA CYS A 31 -34.04 -6.98 28.18
C CYS A 31 -34.56 -6.22 29.41
N VAL A 32 -34.46 -4.88 29.41
CA VAL A 32 -34.98 -4.03 30.49
C VAL A 32 -36.50 -4.14 30.59
N PHE A 33 -37.21 -4.11 29.47
CA PHE A 33 -38.66 -4.28 29.44
C PHE A 33 -39.09 -5.64 30.01
N CYS A 34 -38.44 -6.73 29.60
CA CYS A 34 -38.69 -8.06 30.14
C CYS A 34 -38.36 -8.15 31.64
N ALA A 35 -37.25 -7.55 32.09
CA ALA A 35 -36.86 -7.57 33.50
C ALA A 35 -37.85 -6.81 34.40
N VAL A 36 -38.29 -5.62 33.98
CA VAL A 36 -39.31 -4.84 34.71
C VAL A 36 -40.63 -5.60 34.78
N ASN A 37 -41.07 -6.23 33.69
CA ASN A 37 -42.30 -7.03 33.69
C ASN A 37 -42.18 -8.28 34.58
N ILE A 38 -41.01 -8.92 34.65
CA ILE A 38 -40.78 -10.02 35.59
C ILE A 38 -40.93 -9.52 37.03
N LEU A 39 -40.30 -8.38 37.37
CA LEU A 39 -40.34 -7.80 38.72
C LEU A 39 -41.76 -7.40 39.15
N LEU A 40 -42.52 -6.74 38.26
CA LEU A 40 -43.89 -6.32 38.56
C LEU A 40 -44.86 -7.49 38.70
N ASN A 41 -44.65 -8.58 37.94
CA ASN A 41 -45.56 -9.72 37.92
C ASN A 41 -45.18 -10.83 38.91
N LEU A 42 -44.01 -10.74 39.55
CA LEU A 42 -43.57 -11.63 40.63
C LEU A 42 -44.45 -11.51 41.88
N SER A 43 -45.00 -10.33 42.16
CA SER A 43 -45.91 -10.06 43.29
C SER A 43 -47.39 -10.30 42.95
N ALA A 44 -47.75 -10.38 41.67
CA ALA A 44 -49.13 -10.40 41.18
C ALA A 44 -49.71 -11.81 40.92
N GLY A 45 -48.96 -12.89 41.19
CA GLY A 45 -49.46 -14.27 41.08
C GLY A 45 -49.71 -14.78 39.66
N ILE A 46 -49.04 -14.22 38.65
CA ILE A 46 -49.16 -14.63 37.24
C ILE A 46 -48.49 -15.99 36.99
N SER A 47 -48.96 -16.70 35.95
CA SER A 47 -48.49 -18.04 35.57
C SER A 47 -46.97 -18.10 35.39
N SER A 48 -46.36 -19.12 36.00
CA SER A 48 -44.91 -19.40 35.94
C SER A 48 -44.39 -19.55 34.51
N GLY A 49 -45.25 -19.87 33.54
CA GLY A 49 -44.93 -19.94 32.12
C GLY A 49 -44.54 -18.60 31.50
N LEU A 50 -45.21 -17.51 31.86
CA LEU A 50 -44.95 -16.17 31.28
C LEU A 50 -43.62 -15.60 31.79
N VAL A 51 -43.31 -15.82 33.08
CA VAL A 51 -42.02 -15.46 33.68
C VAL A 51 -40.86 -16.23 33.03
N ARG A 52 -41.03 -17.55 32.82
CA ARG A 52 -40.03 -18.38 32.12
C ARG A 52 -39.80 -17.92 30.68
N LEU A 53 -40.86 -17.54 29.97
CA LEU A 53 -40.76 -17.04 28.60
C LEU A 53 -39.98 -15.71 28.55
N MET A 54 -40.27 -14.76 29.44
CA MET A 54 -39.53 -13.50 29.51
C MET A 54 -38.06 -13.69 29.89
N ALA A 55 -37.76 -14.62 30.80
CA ALA A 55 -36.39 -14.99 31.12
C ALA A 55 -35.65 -15.62 29.92
N ALA A 56 -36.33 -16.47 29.15
CA ALA A 56 -35.79 -17.04 27.92
C ALA A 56 -35.52 -15.97 26.85
N VAL A 57 -36.39 -14.96 26.71
CA VAL A 57 -36.17 -13.81 25.81
C VAL A 57 -34.92 -13.03 26.20
N ILE A 58 -34.70 -12.77 27.50
CA ILE A 58 -33.49 -12.08 27.98
C ILE A 58 -32.23 -12.89 27.61
N LEU A 59 -32.24 -14.20 27.84
CA LEU A 59 -31.13 -15.08 27.48
C LEU A 59 -30.88 -15.08 25.97
N LEU A 60 -31.93 -15.15 25.16
CA LEU A 60 -31.83 -15.11 23.70
C LEU A 60 -31.26 -13.79 23.20
N CYS A 61 -31.72 -12.66 23.75
CA CYS A 61 -31.21 -11.33 23.41
C CYS A 61 -29.74 -11.18 23.76
N ALA A 62 -29.31 -11.67 24.93
CA ALA A 62 -27.92 -11.67 25.34
C ALA A 62 -27.04 -12.55 24.42
N ALA A 63 -27.50 -13.76 24.09
CA ALA A 63 -26.81 -14.67 23.18
C ALA A 63 -26.71 -14.09 21.75
N ALA A 64 -27.79 -13.52 21.22
CA ALA A 64 -27.80 -12.88 19.90
C ALA A 64 -26.89 -11.66 19.85
N GLY A 65 -26.94 -10.78 20.86
CA GLY A 65 -26.08 -9.61 20.95
C GLY A 65 -24.60 -9.96 21.05
N THR A 66 -24.25 -10.95 21.85
CA THR A 66 -22.86 -11.43 21.96
C THR A 66 -22.35 -12.08 20.67
N ALA A 67 -23.15 -12.96 20.05
CA ALA A 67 -22.77 -13.63 18.80
C ALA A 67 -22.54 -12.64 17.64
N THR A 68 -23.46 -11.69 17.45
CA THR A 68 -23.34 -10.66 16.41
C THR A 68 -22.14 -9.74 16.65
N MET A 69 -21.90 -9.30 17.88
CA MET A 69 -20.75 -8.46 18.22
C MET A 69 -19.42 -9.19 18.05
N PHE A 70 -19.38 -10.47 18.41
CA PHE A 70 -18.20 -11.30 18.22
C PHE A 70 -17.89 -11.47 16.71
N ALA A 71 -18.90 -11.80 15.90
CA ALA A 71 -18.75 -11.91 14.45
C ALA A 71 -18.29 -10.57 13.82
N ALA A 72 -18.91 -9.45 14.21
CA ALA A 72 -18.52 -8.12 13.72
C ALA A 72 -17.08 -7.76 14.12
N ALA A 73 -16.66 -8.10 15.35
CA ALA A 73 -15.30 -7.86 15.83
C ALA A 73 -14.26 -8.69 15.06
N LEU A 74 -14.55 -9.97 14.79
CA LEU A 74 -13.67 -10.83 14.00
C LEU A 74 -13.51 -10.31 12.57
N LEU A 75 -14.60 -9.93 11.92
CA LEU A 75 -14.55 -9.34 10.58
C LEU A 75 -13.78 -8.02 10.58
N ALA A 76 -14.05 -7.13 11.54
CA ALA A 76 -13.35 -5.85 11.65
C ALA A 76 -11.85 -6.06 11.89
N LYS A 77 -11.46 -7.01 12.76
CA LYS A 77 -10.05 -7.36 13.01
C LYS A 77 -9.39 -7.90 11.75
N LYS A 78 -10.06 -8.81 11.03
CA LYS A 78 -9.59 -9.38 9.76
C LYS A 78 -9.35 -8.28 8.72
N TYR A 79 -10.35 -7.45 8.43
CA TYR A 79 -10.21 -6.35 7.47
C TYR A 79 -9.16 -5.33 7.87
N THR A 80 -9.09 -4.98 9.15
CA THR A 80 -8.06 -4.06 9.69
C THR A 80 -6.66 -4.62 9.41
N SER A 81 -6.42 -5.90 9.72
CA SER A 81 -5.12 -6.54 9.54
C SER A 81 -4.73 -6.66 8.05
N ARG A 82 -5.69 -6.98 7.17
CA ARG A 82 -5.43 -7.08 5.72
C ARG A 82 -5.10 -5.72 5.13
N HIS A 83 -5.94 -4.71 5.36
CA HIS A 83 -5.69 -3.38 4.82
C HIS A 83 -4.47 -2.70 5.43
N SER A 84 -4.14 -2.92 6.71
CA SER A 84 -2.92 -2.35 7.30
C SER A 84 -1.64 -2.91 6.68
N ARG A 85 -1.66 -4.19 6.25
CA ARG A 85 -0.50 -4.87 5.69
C ARG A 85 -0.36 -4.67 4.19
N PHE A 86 -1.46 -4.69 3.45
CA PHE A 86 -1.45 -4.74 1.98
C PHE A 86 -1.94 -3.46 1.31
N THR A 87 -2.47 -2.49 2.06
CA THR A 87 -2.79 -1.17 1.52
C THR A 87 -1.77 -0.15 2.04
N TYR A 88 -0.88 0.30 1.18
CA TYR A 88 0.19 1.25 1.52
C TYR A 88 0.60 2.06 0.30
N LEU A 89 1.27 3.18 0.55
CA LEU A 89 1.97 3.97 -0.45
C LEU A 89 3.44 4.06 -0.05
N ASP A 90 4.32 3.75 -0.98
CA ASP A 90 5.76 3.70 -0.81
C ASP A 90 6.42 4.61 -1.87
N ILE A 91 7.24 5.55 -1.44
CA ILE A 91 7.91 6.51 -2.33
C ILE A 91 9.33 6.04 -2.57
N LEU A 92 9.63 5.79 -3.84
CA LEU A 92 10.90 5.24 -4.32
C LEU A 92 11.70 6.34 -5.02
N PRO A 93 13.00 6.11 -5.31
CA PRO A 93 13.84 7.15 -5.89
C PRO A 93 13.46 7.55 -7.33
N ASP A 94 12.80 6.67 -8.09
CA ASP A 94 12.39 6.88 -9.49
C ASP A 94 10.87 7.00 -9.69
N GLY A 95 10.08 6.85 -8.63
CA GLY A 95 8.62 6.86 -8.69
C GLY A 95 7.98 6.56 -7.35
N PHE A 96 6.72 6.14 -7.35
CA PHE A 96 6.08 5.64 -6.15
C PHE A 96 5.21 4.42 -6.46
N VAL A 97 5.02 3.59 -5.45
CA VAL A 97 4.15 2.42 -5.48
C VAL A 97 2.95 2.67 -4.59
N PHE A 98 1.76 2.45 -5.13
CA PHE A 98 0.53 2.39 -4.36
C PHE A 98 -0.03 0.96 -4.43
N SER A 99 -0.04 0.26 -3.30
CA SER A 99 -0.60 -1.07 -3.17
C SER A 99 -1.98 -1.00 -2.54
N LEU A 100 -2.94 -1.75 -3.09
CA LEU A 100 -4.31 -1.86 -2.61
C LEU A 100 -4.69 -3.33 -2.48
N TYR A 101 -5.12 -3.73 -1.28
CA TYR A 101 -5.78 -5.01 -1.06
C TYR A 101 -7.05 -5.12 -1.92
N ALA A 102 -7.12 -6.13 -2.80
CA ALA A 102 -8.22 -6.34 -3.72
C ALA A 102 -9.11 -7.53 -3.33
N GLY A 103 -8.57 -8.51 -2.59
CA GLY A 103 -9.33 -9.64 -2.11
C GLY A 103 -8.45 -10.77 -1.59
N GLU A 104 -9.11 -11.84 -1.15
CA GLU A 104 -8.46 -13.09 -0.78
C GLU A 104 -9.34 -14.24 -1.26
N PHE A 105 -8.72 -15.32 -1.71
CA PHE A 105 -9.40 -16.58 -2.00
C PHE A 105 -8.61 -17.74 -1.41
N HIS A 106 -9.26 -18.90 -1.33
CA HIS A 106 -8.63 -20.12 -0.86
C HIS A 106 -8.40 -21.04 -2.05
N ASN A 107 -7.16 -21.47 -2.24
CA ASN A 107 -6.80 -22.40 -3.29
C ASN A 107 -6.05 -23.58 -2.69
N TRP A 108 -6.61 -24.79 -2.81
CA TRP A 108 -6.01 -26.04 -2.30
C TRP A 108 -5.48 -25.99 -0.85
N GLY A 109 -6.14 -25.24 0.03
CA GLY A 109 -5.76 -25.10 1.45
C GLY A 109 -4.77 -23.96 1.73
N GLU A 110 -4.28 -23.29 0.69
CA GLU A 110 -3.49 -22.08 0.82
C GLU A 110 -4.35 -20.83 0.64
N GLN A 111 -4.07 -19.84 1.49
CA GLN A 111 -4.72 -18.55 1.41
C GLN A 111 -3.95 -17.64 0.44
N VAL A 112 -4.56 -17.37 -0.71
CA VAL A 112 -4.00 -16.47 -1.72
C VAL A 112 -4.59 -15.07 -1.54
N ILE A 113 -3.72 -14.07 -1.50
CA ILE A 113 -4.08 -12.66 -1.30
C ILE A 113 -3.86 -11.91 -2.61
N LEU A 114 -4.91 -11.28 -3.12
CA LEU A 114 -4.85 -10.48 -4.34
C LEU A 114 -4.62 -9.02 -3.98
N ARG A 115 -3.68 -8.39 -4.69
CA ARG A 115 -3.41 -6.97 -4.57
C ARG A 115 -3.47 -6.32 -5.94
N ARG A 116 -4.01 -5.11 -5.96
CA ARG A 116 -3.84 -4.20 -7.09
C ARG A 116 -2.71 -3.24 -6.75
N LEU A 117 -1.63 -3.31 -7.52
CA LEU A 117 -0.43 -2.50 -7.30
C LEU A 117 -0.31 -1.50 -8.46
N TYR A 118 -0.06 -0.25 -8.13
CA TYR A 118 0.15 0.82 -9.08
C TYR A 118 1.57 1.33 -8.93
N PHE A 119 2.36 1.27 -9.99
CA PHE A 119 3.66 1.92 -10.05
C PHE A 119 3.57 3.15 -10.93
N VAL A 120 3.96 4.30 -10.39
CA VAL A 120 3.94 5.58 -11.08
C VAL A 120 5.35 6.13 -11.14
N PRO A 121 6.04 6.02 -12.29
CA PRO A 121 7.37 6.61 -12.46
C PRO A 121 7.28 8.14 -12.45
N PHE A 122 8.18 8.80 -11.73
CA PHE A 122 8.20 10.27 -11.64
C PHE A 122 8.44 10.95 -12.98
N SER A 123 9.14 10.28 -13.90
CA SER A 123 9.34 10.74 -15.27
C SER A 123 8.04 10.87 -16.08
N GLY A 124 7.00 10.13 -15.70
CA GLY A 124 5.72 10.09 -16.39
C GLY A 124 4.60 10.89 -15.75
N ILE A 125 4.87 11.67 -14.69
CA ILE A 125 3.85 12.44 -13.96
C ILE A 125 3.62 13.80 -14.62
N GLU A 126 2.37 14.05 -15.00
CA GLU A 126 1.91 15.32 -15.56
C GLU A 126 1.37 16.25 -14.47
N GLU A 127 0.48 15.72 -13.63
CA GLU A 127 -0.25 16.52 -12.64
C GLU A 127 -0.52 15.69 -11.37
N ILE A 128 -0.31 16.32 -10.21
CA ILE A 128 -0.78 15.82 -8.92
C ILE A 128 -1.82 16.81 -8.43
N SER A 129 -3.08 16.36 -8.37
CA SER A 129 -4.21 17.22 -8.03
C SER A 129 -4.94 16.71 -6.79
N ARG A 130 -5.39 17.65 -5.97
CA ARG A 130 -6.20 17.41 -4.79
C ARG A 130 -7.34 18.41 -4.79
N ASP A 131 -8.57 17.91 -4.73
CA ASP A 131 -9.74 18.76 -4.53
C ASP A 131 -10.12 18.79 -3.04
N PRO A 132 -9.80 19.88 -2.31
CA PRO A 132 -10.12 20.00 -0.89
C PRO A 132 -11.61 20.21 -0.62
N LYS A 133 -12.40 20.67 -1.60
CA LYS A 133 -13.82 21.01 -1.42
C LYS A 133 -14.73 19.84 -1.75
N ALA A 134 -14.53 19.17 -2.88
CA ALA A 134 -15.37 18.05 -3.29
C ALA A 134 -14.96 16.73 -2.61
N SER A 135 -13.66 16.50 -2.43
CA SER A 135 -13.13 15.20 -2.03
C SER A 135 -11.85 15.33 -1.20
N PRO A 136 -11.96 15.79 0.08
CA PRO A 136 -10.81 16.17 0.91
C PRO A 136 -9.83 15.03 1.20
N PHE A 137 -10.29 13.78 1.07
CA PHE A 137 -9.52 12.54 1.26
C PHE A 137 -9.18 11.82 -0.06
N SER A 138 -9.33 12.49 -1.20
CA SER A 138 -8.89 11.98 -2.49
C SER A 138 -7.59 12.65 -2.92
N LEU A 139 -6.75 11.88 -3.60
CA LEU A 139 -5.59 12.38 -4.34
C LEU A 139 -5.67 11.79 -5.74
N THR A 140 -5.52 12.65 -6.75
CA THR A 140 -5.50 12.23 -8.15
C THR A 140 -4.12 12.48 -8.72
N VAL A 141 -3.55 11.46 -9.36
CA VAL A 141 -2.29 11.59 -10.11
C VAL A 141 -2.57 11.26 -11.56
N LYS A 142 -2.17 12.15 -12.47
CA LYS A 142 -2.23 11.93 -13.91
C LYS A 142 -0.83 11.69 -14.47
N GLY A 143 -0.72 10.72 -15.35
CA GLY A 143 0.54 10.34 -15.96
C GLY A 143 0.55 8.90 -16.43
N LYS A 144 1.74 8.39 -16.78
CA LYS A 144 1.92 7.00 -17.23
C LYS A 144 1.97 6.03 -16.04
N ILE A 145 0.81 5.52 -15.63
CA ILE A 145 0.71 4.59 -14.49
C ILE A 145 0.74 3.15 -14.98
N ARG A 146 1.54 2.30 -14.34
CA ARG A 146 1.52 0.85 -14.53
C ARG A 146 0.65 0.22 -13.45
N CYS A 147 -0.35 -0.55 -13.84
CA CYS A 147 -1.28 -1.24 -12.98
C CYS A 147 -1.05 -2.75 -13.07
N TYR A 148 -0.93 -3.39 -11.92
CA TYR A 148 -0.74 -4.81 -11.76
C TYR A 148 -1.87 -5.37 -10.90
N PHE A 149 -2.41 -6.52 -11.28
CA PHE A 149 -3.42 -7.23 -10.52
C PHE A 149 -3.04 -8.69 -10.42
N GLU A 150 -2.38 -9.04 -9.32
CA GLU A 150 -1.76 -10.34 -9.12
C GLU A 150 -1.74 -10.74 -7.65
N GLU A 151 -1.29 -11.96 -7.41
CA GLU A 151 -1.04 -12.48 -6.07
C GLU A 151 0.03 -11.68 -5.34
N SER A 152 -0.13 -11.56 -4.02
CA SER A 152 0.75 -10.76 -3.19
C SER A 152 2.22 -11.17 -3.33
N ASP A 153 2.49 -12.46 -3.40
CA ASP A 153 3.86 -12.97 -3.38
C ASP A 153 4.60 -12.71 -4.71
N ARG A 154 3.87 -12.49 -5.81
CA ARG A 154 4.44 -12.20 -7.14
C ARG A 154 4.75 -10.71 -7.34
N LEU A 155 4.16 -9.84 -6.50
CA LEU A 155 4.25 -8.38 -6.58
C LEU A 155 5.39 -7.81 -5.72
N GLY A 156 6.46 -8.58 -5.52
CA GLY A 156 7.69 -8.10 -4.89
C GLY A 156 8.46 -7.14 -5.80
N TYR A 157 9.07 -6.13 -5.20
CA TYR A 157 9.90 -5.14 -5.90
C TYR A 157 11.05 -4.67 -5.01
N HIS A 158 12.13 -4.23 -5.66
CA HIS A 158 13.31 -3.68 -5.02
C HIS A 158 13.85 -2.50 -5.84
N VAL A 159 14.73 -1.71 -5.21
CA VAL A 159 15.45 -0.63 -5.87
C VAL A 159 16.86 -1.11 -6.18
N ASP A 160 17.23 -1.06 -7.46
CA ASP A 160 18.54 -1.46 -7.96
C ASP A 160 19.64 -0.45 -7.57
N GLU A 161 20.91 -0.79 -7.77
CA GLU A 161 22.07 0.08 -7.50
C GLU A 161 21.99 1.42 -8.25
N ASP A 162 21.29 1.42 -9.39
CA ASP A 162 21.03 2.60 -10.18
C ASP A 162 19.89 3.49 -9.70
N GLY A 163 19.21 3.10 -8.62
CA GLY A 163 18.05 3.82 -8.07
C GLY A 163 16.77 3.60 -8.88
N ARG A 164 16.73 2.56 -9.72
CA ARG A 164 15.56 2.18 -10.53
C ARG A 164 14.77 1.09 -9.81
N THR A 165 13.45 1.20 -9.82
CA THR A 165 12.56 0.18 -9.28
C THR A 165 12.46 -0.98 -10.26
N GLN A 166 12.77 -2.18 -9.78
CA GLN A 166 12.58 -3.43 -10.51
C GLN A 166 11.66 -4.36 -9.72
N PHE A 167 10.76 -5.04 -10.43
CA PHE A 167 9.95 -6.11 -9.85
C PHE A 167 10.75 -7.42 -9.84
N ASP A 168 10.57 -8.22 -8.80
CA ASP A 168 11.25 -9.51 -8.65
C ASP A 168 10.84 -10.49 -9.76
N SER A 169 9.61 -10.36 -10.24
CA SER A 169 9.08 -11.09 -11.39
C SER A 169 9.44 -10.37 -12.70
N PRO A 170 10.24 -10.97 -13.60
CA PRO A 170 10.68 -10.32 -14.84
C PRO A 170 9.51 -9.93 -15.75
N GLU A 171 8.46 -10.74 -15.79
CA GLU A 171 7.25 -10.52 -16.58
C GLU A 171 6.61 -9.16 -16.27
N LEU A 172 6.63 -8.74 -15.00
CA LEU A 172 6.05 -7.46 -14.55
C LEU A 172 6.87 -6.25 -15.02
N ASN A 173 8.17 -6.42 -15.25
CA ASN A 173 9.01 -5.34 -15.76
C ASN A 173 8.80 -5.11 -17.27
N GLU A 174 8.48 -6.17 -18.01
CA GLU A 174 8.40 -6.12 -19.47
C GLU A 174 7.00 -5.84 -20.00
N ARG A 175 6.01 -6.68 -19.65
CA ARG A 175 4.67 -6.70 -20.31
C ARG A 175 3.50 -7.01 -19.39
N GLY A 176 3.75 -7.39 -18.14
CA GLY A 176 2.73 -7.83 -17.18
C GLY A 176 1.92 -6.72 -16.53
N PHE A 177 1.81 -5.53 -17.15
CA PHE A 177 1.04 -4.40 -16.62
C PHE A 177 0.05 -3.82 -17.61
N GLU A 178 -1.05 -3.33 -17.06
CA GLU A 178 -1.97 -2.45 -17.76
C GLU A 178 -1.51 -1.00 -17.58
N THR A 179 -1.63 -0.19 -18.62
CA THR A 179 -1.36 1.25 -18.53
C THR A 179 -2.63 2.02 -18.22
N ALA A 180 -2.56 2.93 -17.24
CA ALA A 180 -3.64 3.86 -16.92
C ALA A 180 -3.12 5.30 -16.95
N ASP A 181 -3.97 6.23 -17.37
CA ASP A 181 -3.61 7.66 -17.45
C ASP A 181 -3.91 8.41 -16.15
N LYS A 182 -4.73 7.83 -15.28
CA LYS A 182 -5.22 8.44 -14.05
C LYS A 182 -5.27 7.44 -12.90
N LEU A 183 -4.69 7.83 -11.77
CA LEU A 183 -4.76 7.11 -10.50
C LEU A 183 -5.55 7.93 -9.49
N GLU A 184 -6.61 7.35 -8.96
CA GLU A 184 -7.41 7.95 -7.89
C GLU A 184 -7.23 7.19 -6.58
N MET A 185 -6.67 7.88 -5.57
CA MET A 185 -6.46 7.33 -4.24
C MET A 185 -7.54 7.88 -3.31
N ILE A 186 -8.60 7.10 -3.08
CA ILE A 186 -9.80 7.57 -2.37
C ILE A 186 -9.84 7.03 -0.94
N GLY A 187 -9.72 7.91 0.06
CA GLY A 187 -10.15 7.64 1.45
C GLY A 187 -9.38 6.55 2.20
N TRP A 188 -8.30 6.02 1.63
CA TRP A 188 -7.45 5.00 2.25
C TRP A 188 -6.44 5.58 3.22
N PHE A 189 -6.04 6.83 3.01
CA PHE A 189 -5.02 7.49 3.81
C PHE A 189 -5.61 8.64 4.62
N GLY A 190 -5.02 8.92 5.78
CA GLY A 190 -5.50 9.95 6.70
C GLY A 190 -5.38 11.36 6.12
N SER A 191 -4.15 11.87 5.98
CA SER A 191 -3.90 13.22 5.47
C SER A 191 -3.35 13.15 4.04
N THR A 192 -4.23 13.31 3.05
CA THR A 192 -3.85 13.42 1.64
C THR A 192 -2.96 14.63 1.37
N LYS A 193 -3.04 15.69 2.20
CA LYS A 193 -2.12 16.83 2.16
C LYS A 193 -0.66 16.40 2.37
N LYS A 194 -0.40 15.57 3.37
CA LYS A 194 0.96 15.10 3.69
C LYS A 194 1.52 14.25 2.55
N ILE A 195 0.69 13.41 1.95
CA ILE A 195 1.07 12.57 0.80
C ILE A 195 1.41 13.47 -0.38
N GLN A 196 0.55 14.43 -0.73
CA GLN A 196 0.81 15.39 -1.80
C GLN A 196 2.14 16.12 -1.60
N THR A 197 2.36 16.72 -0.43
CA THR A 197 3.60 17.45 -0.14
C THR A 197 4.84 16.56 -0.21
N SER A 198 4.72 15.30 0.22
CA SER A 198 5.84 14.34 0.14
C SER A 198 6.12 13.94 -1.32
N LEU A 199 5.08 13.66 -2.11
CA LEU A 199 5.22 13.36 -3.53
C LEU A 199 5.81 14.53 -4.32
N GLU A 200 5.34 15.75 -4.08
CA GLU A 200 5.88 16.97 -4.70
C GLU A 200 7.35 17.18 -4.34
N HIS A 201 7.72 16.93 -3.09
CA HIS A 201 9.11 17.01 -2.63
C HIS A 201 10.01 16.02 -3.36
N TYR A 202 9.65 14.73 -3.42
CA TYR A 202 10.47 13.71 -4.08
C TYR A 202 10.47 13.84 -5.61
N LEU A 203 9.37 14.32 -6.20
CA LEU A 203 9.33 14.66 -7.61
C LEU A 203 10.26 15.83 -7.94
N ALA A 204 10.32 16.85 -7.08
CA ALA A 204 11.28 17.94 -7.23
C ALA A 204 12.72 17.45 -7.08
N GLU A 205 12.99 16.57 -6.10
CA GLU A 205 14.30 15.96 -5.90
C GLU A 205 14.71 15.11 -7.11
N PHE A 206 13.81 14.31 -7.66
CA PHE A 206 14.04 13.51 -8.86
C PHE A 206 14.40 14.38 -10.07
N ARG A 207 13.66 15.49 -10.28
CA ARG A 207 13.94 16.45 -11.36
C ARG A 207 15.25 17.20 -11.17
N ALA A 208 15.70 17.37 -9.92
CA ALA A 208 16.96 18.02 -9.60
C ALA A 208 18.18 17.09 -9.72
N ARG A 209 17.98 15.76 -9.82
CA ARG A 209 19.10 14.83 -9.97
C ARG A 209 19.76 15.02 -11.34
N PRO A 210 21.08 15.25 -11.39
CA PRO A 210 21.78 15.29 -12.65
C PRO A 210 21.71 13.90 -13.29
N GLU A 211 21.51 13.84 -14.61
CA GLU A 211 21.62 12.58 -15.34
C GLU A 211 22.99 11.96 -15.06
N LYS A 212 23.01 10.72 -14.55
CA LYS A 212 24.25 9.98 -14.36
C LYS A 212 24.93 9.90 -15.73
N LYS A 213 26.05 10.62 -15.89
CA LYS A 213 26.88 10.49 -17.09
C LYS A 213 27.27 9.02 -17.23
N PRO A 214 27.12 8.40 -18.42
CA PRO A 214 27.58 7.04 -18.62
C PRO A 214 29.07 6.99 -18.26
N PHE A 215 29.45 6.03 -17.42
CA PHE A 215 30.84 5.87 -17.01
C PHE A 215 31.69 5.60 -18.26
N ASN A 216 32.44 6.61 -18.70
CA ASN A 216 33.30 6.46 -19.86
C ASN A 216 34.59 5.78 -19.40
N ILE A 217 34.69 4.47 -19.64
CA ILE A 217 35.88 3.65 -19.33
C ILE A 217 37.14 4.30 -19.96
N ALA A 218 37.01 5.00 -21.08
CA ALA A 218 38.12 5.70 -21.73
C ALA A 218 38.68 6.89 -20.93
N GLU A 219 37.88 7.54 -20.08
CA GLU A 219 38.34 8.64 -19.23
C GLU A 219 39.02 8.14 -17.95
N HIS A 220 38.65 6.95 -17.46
CA HIS A 220 39.16 6.41 -16.20
C HIS A 220 40.42 5.55 -16.37
N ILE A 221 40.65 4.99 -17.56
CA ILE A 221 41.95 4.38 -17.89
C ILE A 221 42.91 5.54 -18.19
N THR A 222 43.53 6.09 -17.15
CA THR A 222 44.83 6.74 -17.33
C THR A 222 45.78 5.65 -17.83
N ARG A 223 45.91 5.49 -19.15
CA ARG A 223 47.00 4.71 -19.73
C ARG A 223 48.27 5.38 -19.24
N ARG A 224 48.87 4.84 -18.17
CA ARG A 224 50.28 5.08 -17.86
C ARG A 224 51.01 4.67 -19.13
N GLN A 225 51.37 5.66 -19.95
CA GLN A 225 52.30 5.41 -21.05
C GLN A 225 53.54 4.85 -20.37
N LYS A 226 53.78 3.55 -20.54
CA LYS A 226 55.07 2.97 -20.15
C LYS A 226 56.10 3.80 -20.91
N LYS A 227 56.93 4.57 -20.18
CA LYS A 227 58.12 5.19 -20.77
C LYS A 227 58.85 4.07 -21.49
N ARG A 228 59.08 4.24 -22.79
CA ARG A 228 59.89 3.28 -23.54
C ARG A 228 61.24 3.20 -22.83
N PRO A 229 61.77 1.99 -22.57
CA PRO A 229 63.13 1.87 -22.08
C PRO A 229 64.05 2.46 -23.15
N THR A 230 64.65 3.60 -22.86
CA THR A 230 65.67 4.24 -23.70
C THR A 230 67.01 3.61 -23.34
N THR A 231 67.82 3.34 -24.35
CA THR A 231 69.18 2.82 -24.13
C THR A 231 70.13 4.00 -24.00
N SER A 232 71.25 3.86 -23.29
CA SER A 232 72.27 4.91 -23.23
C SER A 232 73.02 5.11 -24.55
N ASN A 233 72.77 4.24 -25.55
CA ASN A 233 73.39 4.30 -26.87
C ASN A 233 72.35 4.66 -27.94
N PRO A 234 72.36 5.89 -28.48
CA PRO A 234 71.36 6.35 -29.45
C PRO A 234 71.42 5.62 -30.80
N LEU A 235 72.50 4.89 -31.11
CA LEU A 235 72.63 4.12 -32.35
C LEU A 235 71.89 2.77 -32.32
N LEU A 236 71.48 2.30 -31.13
CA LEU A 236 70.73 1.05 -30.93
C LEU A 236 69.23 1.29 -30.73
N GLU A 237 68.79 2.55 -30.74
CA GLU A 237 67.37 2.86 -30.73
C GLU A 237 66.78 2.53 -32.10
N ALA A 238 65.92 1.49 -32.14
CA ALA A 238 65.23 1.14 -33.36
C ALA A 238 64.39 2.34 -33.84
N PRO A 239 64.47 2.73 -35.14
CA PRO A 239 63.65 3.80 -35.68
C PRO A 239 62.17 3.44 -35.45
N SER A 240 61.42 4.38 -34.87
CA SER A 240 60.00 4.17 -34.64
C SER A 240 59.31 3.98 -35.99
N TYR A 241 58.71 2.81 -36.19
CA TYR A 241 57.91 2.54 -37.37
C TYR A 241 56.75 3.54 -37.43
N ASP A 242 56.86 4.54 -38.31
CA ASP A 242 55.79 5.51 -38.54
C ASP A 242 54.80 4.89 -39.52
N ARG A 243 53.54 4.75 -39.10
CA ARG A 243 52.49 4.13 -39.91
C ARG A 243 51.95 5.06 -41.01
N ASN A 244 52.47 6.27 -41.11
CA ASN A 244 52.01 7.30 -42.06
C ASN A 244 52.85 7.38 -43.35
N TRP A 245 53.36 6.25 -43.85
CA TRP A 245 53.86 6.21 -45.22
C TRP A 245 52.67 6.12 -46.19
N LYS A 246 52.37 7.22 -46.86
CA LYS A 246 51.56 7.27 -48.09
C LYS A 246 52.46 7.60 -49.27
#